data_AF-A0A7Z0EAW9-F1
#
_entry.id   AF-A0A7Z0EAW9-F1
#
_cell.length_a   1.000
_cell.length_b   1.000
_cell.length_c   1.000
_cell.angle_alpha   90.00
_cell.angle_beta   90.00
_cell.angle_gamma   90.00
#
_symmetry.space_group_name_H-M   'P 1'
#
loop_
_entity.id
_entity.type
_entity.pdbx_description
1 polymer ?
#
loop_
_entity_poly.entity_id
_entity_poly.type
_entity_poly.pdbx_seq_one_letter_code
_entity_poly.pdbx_strand_id
1 'polypeptide(L)'
;MSKANISKKIIWAPSHWGKHFSRCAPWSLTLDGAEIILTSDTTFTPSMRAGRASIDAASPRDASLFTASVGAIGEVAVDRGLFWATVEIPHPDRRIRLRGIPNRRATKLARAIRASALIAEFDAAAENVLQWVTDLETAAVEQLSITGWLTREFTEEWATRKAALGFERLLHEPALQSHAESNARVSAARERWQYELADFIAGQNQHLLSVELEANRDFFETVEKSPLTDEQARAVVCFDNRMLVVASAGSGKTSTMVAKAGYALRRNLIPADNVSNDDEAVDEPAIFRRPGS
;
A
#
# COMPACT_ATOMS: atom_id res chain seq x y z
N MET A 1 -0.52 29.00 24.07
CA MET A 1 -1.26 29.95 23.19
C MET A 1 -0.77 29.74 21.77
N SER A 2 -1.41 28.82 21.03
CA SER A 2 -1.04 28.52 19.64
C SER A 2 -1.60 29.60 18.73
N LYS A 3 -0.74 30.28 17.97
CA LYS A 3 -1.18 31.13 16.86
C LYS A 3 -1.82 30.20 15.84
N ALA A 4 -3.15 30.16 15.84
CA ALA A 4 -3.93 29.58 14.75
C ALA A 4 -3.42 30.24 13.46
N ASN A 5 -2.73 29.46 12.65
CA ASN A 5 -2.32 29.85 11.32
C ASN A 5 -3.62 29.92 10.51
N ILE A 6 -4.24 31.10 10.46
CA ILE A 6 -5.42 31.35 9.63
C ILE A 6 -4.92 31.23 8.19
N SER A 7 -4.94 30.01 7.66
CA SER A 7 -4.75 29.76 6.24
C SER A 7 -5.74 30.66 5.53
N LYS A 8 -5.20 31.61 4.75
CA LYS A 8 -5.98 32.61 4.06
C LYS A 8 -6.85 31.88 3.04
N LYS A 9 -8.10 31.55 3.42
CA LYS A 9 -9.03 30.78 2.60
C LYS A 9 -9.16 31.46 1.25
N ILE A 10 -8.56 30.89 0.21
CA ILE A 10 -8.53 31.51 -1.11
C ILE A 10 -9.91 31.29 -1.73
N ILE A 11 -10.61 32.39 -2.01
CA ILE A 11 -11.93 32.36 -2.64
C ILE A 11 -11.76 32.72 -4.11
N TRP A 12 -12.20 31.82 -5.00
CA TRP A 12 -12.29 32.05 -6.44
C TRP A 12 -13.72 32.38 -6.82
N ALA A 13 -13.87 33.39 -7.67
CA ALA A 13 -15.17 33.89 -8.10
C ALA A 13 -15.02 34.57 -9.47
N PRO A 14 -16.10 34.66 -10.26
CA PRO A 14 -16.07 35.39 -11.51
C PRO A 14 -15.88 36.88 -11.26
N SER A 15 -15.17 37.56 -12.17
CA SER A 15 -15.01 39.01 -12.10
C SER A 15 -16.32 39.73 -12.46
N HIS A 16 -16.49 40.98 -12.04
CA HIS A 16 -17.70 41.76 -12.31
C HIS A 16 -18.06 41.80 -13.81
N TRP A 17 -17.08 42.16 -14.65
CA TRP A 17 -17.22 42.10 -16.12
C TRP A 17 -17.32 40.68 -16.66
N GLY A 18 -16.62 39.72 -16.06
CA GLY A 18 -16.72 38.31 -16.43
C GLY A 18 -18.14 37.76 -16.30
N LYS A 19 -18.86 38.11 -15.22
CA LYS A 19 -20.27 37.73 -15.03
C LYS A 19 -21.14 38.21 -16.19
N HIS A 20 -20.95 39.47 -16.61
CA HIS A 20 -21.75 40.10 -17.67
C HIS A 20 -21.39 39.54 -19.06
N PHE A 21 -20.10 39.44 -19.39
CA PHE A 21 -19.64 38.98 -20.71
C PHE A 21 -19.85 37.49 -20.93
N SER A 22 -19.68 36.66 -19.90
CA SER A 22 -19.88 35.22 -20.01
C SER A 22 -21.30 34.77 -19.64
N ARG A 23 -22.19 35.71 -19.32
CA ARG A 23 -23.59 35.49 -18.89
C ARG A 23 -23.70 34.39 -17.84
N CYS A 24 -22.79 34.37 -16.87
CA CYS A 24 -22.75 33.32 -15.84
C CYS A 24 -23.36 33.80 -14.53
N ALA A 25 -23.99 32.88 -13.81
CA ALA A 25 -24.40 33.12 -12.43
C ALA A 25 -23.21 33.48 -11.53
N PRO A 26 -23.42 34.23 -10.43
CA PRO A 26 -22.42 34.34 -9.40
C PRO A 26 -22.16 32.98 -8.77
N TRP A 27 -20.89 32.60 -8.71
CA TRP A 27 -20.41 31.42 -8.01
C TRP A 27 -19.19 31.80 -7.16
N SER A 28 -18.97 31.05 -6.09
CA SER A 28 -17.73 31.12 -5.32
C SER A 28 -17.22 29.72 -5.05
N LEU A 29 -15.94 29.49 -5.32
CA LEU A 29 -15.25 28.23 -5.04
C LEU A 29 -14.22 28.50 -3.96
N THR A 30 -14.14 27.60 -2.99
CA THR A 30 -13.16 27.61 -1.93
C THR A 30 -12.50 26.25 -1.82
N LEU A 31 -11.19 26.23 -1.59
CA LEU A 31 -10.44 25.01 -1.27
C LEU A 31 -10.20 24.98 0.24
N ASP A 32 -10.63 23.90 0.88
CA ASP A 32 -10.46 23.65 2.30
C ASP A 32 -9.74 22.32 2.49
N GLY A 33 -8.40 22.38 2.57
CA GLY A 33 -7.57 21.18 2.54
C GLY A 33 -7.77 20.35 1.26
N ALA A 34 -8.36 19.17 1.43
CA ALA A 34 -8.70 18.22 0.37
C ALA A 34 -10.16 18.34 -0.11
N GLU A 35 -10.90 19.37 0.28
CA GLU A 35 -12.28 19.59 -0.15
C GLU A 35 -12.43 20.83 -1.03
N ILE A 36 -13.30 20.69 -2.04
CA ILE A 36 -13.78 21.78 -2.87
C ILE A 36 -15.18 22.14 -2.40
N ILE A 37 -15.38 23.38 -1.97
CA ILE A 37 -16.67 23.92 -1.58
C ILE A 37 -17.08 24.97 -2.62
N LEU A 38 -18.14 24.67 -3.36
CA LEU A 38 -18.69 25.52 -4.40
C LEU A 38 -20.08 26.01 -3.97
N THR A 39 -20.27 27.32 -3.95
CA THR A 39 -21.57 27.96 -3.77
C THR A 39 -21.98 28.69 -5.03
N SER A 40 -23.26 28.63 -5.36
CA SER A 40 -23.84 29.27 -6.54
C SER A 40 -25.25 29.78 -6.21
N ASP A 41 -25.58 31.02 -6.59
CA ASP A 41 -26.93 31.59 -6.38
C ASP A 41 -27.97 31.04 -7.38
N THR A 42 -27.55 30.10 -8.23
CA THR A 42 -28.42 29.36 -9.15
C THR A 42 -28.33 27.87 -8.89
N THR A 43 -29.43 27.15 -9.11
CA THR A 43 -29.45 25.70 -9.09
C THR A 43 -28.56 25.15 -10.21
N PHE A 44 -27.75 24.14 -9.92
CA PHE A 44 -26.90 23.46 -10.91
C PHE A 44 -27.81 22.74 -11.94
N THR A 45 -28.09 23.36 -13.09
CA THR A 45 -28.99 22.80 -14.12
C THR A 45 -28.23 21.97 -15.16
N PRO A 46 -28.61 20.70 -15.41
CA PRO A 46 -28.04 19.90 -16.49
C PRO A 46 -28.31 20.55 -17.86
N SER A 47 -27.27 20.94 -18.58
CA SER A 47 -27.29 21.42 -19.96
C SER A 47 -26.82 20.29 -20.90
N MET A 48 -27.63 19.95 -21.89
CA MET A 48 -27.24 19.09 -23.01
C MET A 48 -26.75 19.98 -24.15
N ARG A 49 -25.43 20.18 -24.26
CA ARG A 49 -24.81 20.61 -25.52
C ARG A 49 -23.66 19.66 -25.85
N ALA A 50 -23.72 19.06 -27.04
CA ALA A 50 -22.81 18.02 -27.56
C ALA A 50 -22.92 16.62 -26.92
N GLY A 51 -24.13 16.15 -26.63
CA GLY A 51 -24.38 14.72 -26.33
C GLY A 51 -23.83 14.21 -24.99
N ARG A 52 -23.40 15.09 -24.08
CA ARG A 52 -23.02 14.77 -22.70
C ARG A 52 -23.55 15.84 -21.75
N ALA A 53 -24.08 15.43 -20.59
CA ALA A 53 -24.61 16.33 -19.58
C ALA A 53 -23.50 17.27 -19.06
N SER A 54 -23.74 18.58 -19.10
CA SER A 54 -22.84 19.61 -18.61
C SER A 54 -23.64 20.66 -17.86
N ILE A 55 -23.29 21.03 -16.64
CA ILE A 55 -24.08 22.04 -15.93
C ILE A 55 -23.57 23.43 -16.29
N ASP A 56 -24.46 24.24 -16.88
CA ASP A 56 -24.26 25.68 -17.06
C ASP A 56 -24.99 26.38 -15.90
N ALA A 57 -24.31 27.23 -15.16
CA ALA A 57 -24.93 27.93 -14.03
C ALA A 57 -26.02 28.90 -14.53
N ALA A 58 -27.29 28.52 -14.44
CA ALA A 58 -28.44 29.34 -14.83
C ALA A 58 -29.70 29.09 -13.97
N SER A 59 -30.34 30.23 -13.63
CA SER A 59 -31.60 30.53 -12.94
C SER A 59 -31.66 30.49 -11.41
N PRO A 60 -32.08 31.59 -10.73
CA PRO A 60 -31.85 31.82 -9.30
C PRO A 60 -33.05 31.41 -8.46
N ARG A 61 -33.05 30.18 -7.93
CA ARG A 61 -33.78 29.82 -6.71
C ARG A 61 -32.94 28.79 -5.96
N ASP A 62 -32.64 29.15 -4.72
CA ASP A 62 -31.79 28.48 -3.73
C ASP A 62 -30.29 28.45 -4.03
N ALA A 63 -29.50 28.96 -3.07
CA ALA A 63 -28.05 28.86 -3.08
C ALA A 63 -27.68 27.36 -3.05
N SER A 64 -27.13 26.87 -4.15
CA SER A 64 -26.70 25.47 -4.24
C SER A 64 -25.29 25.35 -3.68
N LEU A 65 -25.16 24.56 -2.62
CA LEU A 65 -23.88 24.16 -2.03
C LEU A 65 -23.48 22.81 -2.64
N PHE A 66 -22.29 22.76 -3.20
CA PHE A 66 -21.66 21.52 -3.67
C PHE A 66 -20.33 21.35 -2.95
N THR A 67 -20.15 20.20 -2.32
CA THR A 67 -18.90 19.81 -1.68
C THR A 67 -18.42 18.51 -2.30
N ALA A 68 -17.15 18.44 -2.66
CA ALA A 68 -16.52 17.20 -3.11
C ALA A 68 -15.07 17.14 -2.65
N SER A 69 -14.60 15.91 -2.39
CA SER A 69 -13.17 15.65 -2.21
C SER A 69 -12.43 15.92 -3.50
N VAL A 70 -11.25 16.53 -3.40
CA VAL A 70 -10.34 16.77 -4.51
C VAL A 70 -9.86 15.44 -5.11
N GLY A 71 -9.83 14.34 -4.33
CA GLY A 71 -9.52 13.01 -4.86
C GLY A 71 -10.65 12.41 -5.70
N ALA A 72 -11.88 12.91 -5.56
CA ALA A 72 -13.04 12.42 -6.31
C ALA A 72 -13.22 13.14 -7.65
N ILE A 73 -12.42 14.16 -7.97
CA ILE A 73 -12.54 14.90 -9.23
C ILE A 73 -11.49 14.44 -10.24
N GLY A 74 -11.84 14.54 -11.52
CA GLY A 74 -10.90 14.28 -12.62
C GLY A 74 -9.97 15.46 -12.90
N GLU A 75 -9.17 15.34 -13.95
CA GLU A 75 -8.24 16.39 -14.36
C GLU A 75 -8.97 17.70 -14.68
N VAL A 76 -8.57 18.77 -13.97
CA VAL A 76 -9.16 20.11 -14.15
C VAL A 76 -8.64 20.75 -15.43
N ALA A 77 -9.54 21.05 -16.35
CA ALA A 77 -9.21 21.72 -17.61
C ALA A 77 -9.48 23.23 -17.51
N VAL A 78 -8.65 24.03 -18.19
CA VAL A 78 -8.82 25.48 -18.30
C VAL A 78 -8.92 25.86 -19.77
N ASP A 79 -10.12 26.17 -20.23
CA ASP A 79 -10.37 26.71 -21.56
C ASP A 79 -10.26 28.24 -21.53
N ARG A 80 -9.28 28.80 -22.27
CA ARG A 80 -8.95 30.23 -22.22
C ARG A 80 -9.64 30.98 -23.35
N GLY A 81 -10.48 31.95 -22.99
CA GLY A 81 -10.98 32.96 -23.90
C GLY A 81 -10.09 34.22 -23.92
N LEU A 82 -10.56 35.27 -24.60
CA LEU A 82 -9.82 36.52 -24.82
C LEU A 82 -9.36 37.18 -23.50
N PHE A 83 -10.23 37.20 -22.48
CA PHE A 83 -9.92 37.78 -21.15
C PHE A 83 -10.30 36.87 -19.97
N TRP A 84 -11.28 35.98 -20.19
CA TRP A 84 -11.82 35.06 -19.19
C TRP A 84 -11.69 33.63 -19.67
N ALA A 85 -11.62 32.72 -18.72
CA ALA A 85 -11.58 31.30 -18.95
C ALA A 85 -12.84 30.61 -18.41
N THR A 86 -13.05 29.40 -18.92
CA THR A 86 -13.92 28.40 -18.32
C THR A 86 -13.04 27.33 -17.67
N VAL A 87 -13.27 27.06 -16.38
CA VAL A 87 -12.63 25.95 -15.67
C VAL A 87 -13.61 24.80 -15.62
N GLU A 88 -13.22 23.66 -16.17
CA GLU A 88 -14.00 22.41 -16.11
C GLU A 88 -13.42 21.51 -15.02
N ILE A 89 -14.28 21.13 -14.07
CA ILE A 89 -13.96 20.18 -13.00
C ILE A 89 -14.81 18.93 -13.25
N PRO A 90 -14.22 17.83 -13.74
CA PRO A 90 -14.91 16.56 -13.86
C PRO A 90 -15.19 15.97 -12.48
N HIS A 91 -16.39 15.44 -12.27
CA HIS A 91 -16.77 14.67 -11.08
C HIS A 91 -17.58 13.43 -11.55
N PRO A 92 -17.54 12.29 -10.83
CA PRO A 92 -18.24 11.05 -11.22
C PRO A 92 -19.70 11.28 -11.61
N ASP A 93 -20.44 12.03 -10.78
CA ASP A 93 -21.86 12.26 -11.01
C ASP A 93 -22.16 13.45 -11.93
N ARG A 94 -21.19 14.36 -12.18
CA ARG A 94 -21.46 15.65 -12.82
C ARG A 94 -20.22 16.33 -13.38
N ARG A 95 -20.39 17.19 -14.37
CA ARG A 95 -19.33 18.09 -14.84
C ARG A 95 -19.64 19.52 -14.42
N ILE A 96 -18.72 20.13 -13.66
CA ILE A 96 -18.84 21.48 -13.14
C ILE A 96 -18.09 22.43 -14.08
N ARG A 97 -18.77 23.46 -14.58
CA ARG A 97 -18.18 24.50 -15.44
C ARG A 97 -18.22 25.86 -14.76
N LEU A 98 -17.05 26.40 -14.45
CA LEU A 98 -16.89 27.70 -13.80
C LEU A 98 -16.44 28.74 -14.82
N ARG A 99 -17.36 29.63 -15.20
CA ARG A 99 -17.15 30.65 -16.24
C ARG A 99 -16.87 32.03 -15.65
N GLY A 100 -16.31 32.94 -16.44
CA GLY A 100 -16.18 34.36 -16.08
C GLY A 100 -15.02 34.69 -15.13
N ILE A 101 -14.15 33.72 -14.87
CA ILE A 101 -12.92 33.91 -14.09
C ILE A 101 -11.79 34.40 -15.03
N PRO A 102 -11.01 35.44 -14.66
CA PRO A 102 -9.90 35.91 -15.49
C PRO A 102 -8.86 34.81 -15.75
N ASN A 103 -8.26 34.77 -16.95
CA ASN A 103 -7.31 33.71 -17.38
C ASN A 103 -6.21 33.39 -16.36
N ARG A 104 -5.60 34.43 -15.76
CA ARG A 104 -4.57 34.28 -14.72
C ARG A 104 -5.12 33.62 -13.45
N ARG A 105 -6.33 33.99 -13.01
CA ARG A 105 -6.97 33.40 -11.82
C ARG A 105 -7.43 31.97 -12.07
N ALA A 106 -7.91 31.66 -13.28
CA ALA A 106 -8.28 30.31 -13.68
C ALA A 106 -7.08 29.35 -13.65
N THR A 107 -5.93 29.79 -14.18
CA THR A 107 -4.69 29.01 -14.13
C THR A 107 -4.21 28.78 -12.69
N LYS A 108 -4.33 29.80 -11.81
CA LYS A 108 -4.02 29.66 -10.39
C LYS A 108 -4.97 28.70 -9.68
N LEU A 109 -6.27 28.74 -10.00
CA LEU A 109 -7.28 27.82 -9.47
C LEU A 109 -6.96 26.36 -9.82
N ALA A 110 -6.74 26.06 -11.10
CA ALA A 110 -6.42 24.71 -11.56
C ALA A 110 -5.14 24.17 -10.89
N ARG A 111 -4.09 25.01 -10.75
CA ARG A 111 -2.88 24.64 -10.03
C ARG A 111 -3.13 24.36 -8.55
N ALA A 112 -3.95 25.19 -7.89
CA ALA A 112 -4.27 25.00 -6.48
C ALA A 112 -5.05 23.70 -6.25
N ILE A 113 -6.04 23.40 -7.09
CA ILE A 113 -6.78 22.13 -7.05
C ILE A 113 -5.82 20.95 -7.24
N ARG A 114 -4.95 20.99 -8.26
CA ARG A 114 -3.97 19.93 -8.52
C ARG A 114 -3.01 19.73 -7.33
N ALA A 115 -2.55 20.80 -6.71
CA ALA A 115 -1.69 20.72 -5.53
C ALA A 115 -2.42 20.08 -4.35
N SER A 116 -3.67 20.48 -4.07
CA SER A 116 -4.51 19.85 -3.04
C SER A 116 -4.76 18.36 -3.34
N ALA A 117 -4.96 17.97 -4.60
CA ALA A 117 -5.17 16.58 -5.00
C ALA A 117 -3.94 15.73 -4.68
N LEU A 118 -2.77 16.24 -5.04
CA LEU A 118 -1.50 15.58 -4.83
C LEU A 118 -1.16 15.45 -3.34
N ILE A 119 -1.48 16.47 -2.54
CA ILE A 119 -1.34 16.43 -1.07
C ILE A 119 -2.26 15.35 -0.48
N ALA A 120 -3.53 15.32 -0.90
CA ALA A 120 -4.49 14.32 -0.41
C ALA A 120 -4.08 12.89 -0.79
N GLU A 121 -3.57 12.70 -2.02
CA GLU A 121 -2.99 11.43 -2.46
C GLU A 121 -1.82 11.01 -1.58
N PHE A 122 -0.93 11.96 -1.24
CA PHE A 122 0.22 11.69 -0.40
C PHE A 122 -0.14 11.38 1.05
N ASP A 123 -1.12 12.07 1.62
CA ASP A 123 -1.65 11.77 2.95
C ASP A 123 -2.26 10.36 2.99
N ALA A 124 -3.07 9.99 2.00
CA ALA A 124 -3.66 8.65 1.90
C ALA A 124 -2.58 7.57 1.69
N ALA A 125 -1.57 7.83 0.86
CA ALA A 125 -0.46 6.90 0.66
C ALA A 125 0.37 6.72 1.94
N ALA A 126 0.60 7.80 2.70
CA ALA A 126 1.28 7.73 4.00
C ALA A 126 0.49 6.87 5.00
N GLU A 127 -0.83 7.00 5.05
CA GLU A 127 -1.70 6.15 5.87
C GLU A 127 -1.59 4.67 5.46
N ASN A 128 -1.61 4.38 4.15
CA ASN A 128 -1.44 3.02 3.65
C ASN A 128 -0.07 2.43 3.99
N VAL A 129 1.01 3.23 4.00
CA VAL A 129 2.35 2.78 4.43
C VAL A 129 2.34 2.39 5.90
N LEU A 130 1.77 3.23 6.77
CA LEU A 130 1.70 2.94 8.20
C LEU A 130 0.86 1.68 8.47
N GLN A 131 -0.28 1.53 7.77
CA GLN A 131 -1.10 0.33 7.86
C GLN A 131 -0.34 -0.91 7.39
N TRP A 132 0.37 -0.83 6.26
CA TRP A 132 1.17 -1.93 5.74
C TRP A 132 2.23 -2.40 6.75
N VAL A 133 2.87 -1.48 7.47
CA VAL A 133 3.84 -1.84 8.53
C VAL A 133 3.15 -2.59 9.66
N THR A 134 2.01 -2.10 10.13
CA THR A 134 1.24 -2.77 11.19
C THR A 134 0.79 -4.17 10.77
N ASP A 135 0.33 -4.31 9.53
CA ASP A 135 -0.10 -5.60 9.01
C ASP A 135 1.09 -6.56 8.86
N LEU A 136 2.25 -6.07 8.41
CA LEU A 136 3.49 -6.85 8.31
C LEU A 136 3.94 -7.37 9.68
N GLU A 137 4.00 -6.48 10.68
CA GLU A 137 4.41 -6.84 12.05
C GLU A 137 3.46 -7.90 12.63
N THR A 138 2.15 -7.74 12.40
CA THR A 138 1.13 -8.70 12.86
C THR A 138 1.29 -10.06 12.16
N ALA A 139 1.39 -10.06 10.83
CA ALA A 139 1.52 -11.29 10.06
C ALA A 139 2.86 -12.01 10.31
N ALA A 140 3.93 -11.26 10.59
CA ALA A 140 5.21 -11.84 10.95
C ALA A 140 5.12 -12.61 12.28
N VAL A 141 4.47 -12.03 13.30
CA VAL A 141 4.24 -12.71 14.58
C VAL A 141 3.41 -13.99 14.39
N GLU A 142 2.32 -13.90 13.61
CA GLU A 142 1.48 -15.05 13.32
C GLU A 142 2.25 -16.16 12.59
N GLN A 143 2.97 -15.83 11.52
CA GLN A 143 3.74 -16.80 10.75
C GLN A 143 4.86 -17.44 11.57
N LEU A 144 5.56 -16.68 12.41
CA LEU A 144 6.59 -17.23 13.32
C LEU A 144 5.97 -18.17 14.36
N SER A 145 4.74 -17.93 14.80
CA SER A 145 4.05 -18.83 15.73
C SER A 145 3.64 -20.16 15.09
N ILE A 146 3.35 -20.17 13.79
CA ILE A 146 2.88 -21.35 13.06
C ILE A 146 4.05 -22.16 12.50
N THR A 147 4.96 -21.49 11.79
CA THR A 147 6.02 -22.15 11.00
C THR A 147 7.40 -22.06 11.64
N GLY A 148 7.59 -21.14 12.60
CA GLY A 148 8.90 -20.84 13.14
C GLY A 148 9.86 -20.26 12.10
N TRP A 149 9.38 -19.68 11.00
CA TRP A 149 10.26 -19.01 10.03
C TRP A 149 9.50 -18.04 9.11
N LEU A 150 10.06 -16.85 8.86
CA LEU A 150 9.56 -15.98 7.78
C LEU A 150 10.14 -16.49 6.46
N THR A 151 9.29 -17.11 5.64
CA THR A 151 9.70 -17.80 4.41
C THR A 151 9.95 -16.83 3.27
N ARG A 152 10.52 -17.37 2.19
CA ARG A 152 10.66 -16.63 0.95
C ARG A 152 9.31 -16.19 0.36
N GLU A 153 8.29 -17.05 0.41
CA GLU A 153 6.95 -16.70 -0.10
C GLU A 153 6.35 -15.51 0.66
N PHE A 154 6.49 -15.48 2.00
CA PHE A 154 6.08 -14.34 2.81
C PHE A 154 6.82 -13.06 2.37
N THR A 155 8.13 -13.16 2.18
CA THR A 155 8.94 -12.01 1.72
C THR A 155 8.44 -11.48 0.37
N GLU A 156 8.21 -12.35 -0.60
CA GLU A 156 7.76 -11.99 -1.95
C GLU A 156 6.34 -11.37 -1.95
N GLU A 157 5.44 -11.92 -1.13
CA GLU A 157 4.09 -11.38 -0.93
C GLU A 157 4.15 -9.95 -0.36
N TRP A 158 4.88 -9.76 0.73
CA TRP A 158 4.98 -8.46 1.40
C TRP A 158 5.73 -7.42 0.56
N ALA A 159 6.71 -7.84 -0.24
CA ALA A 159 7.38 -6.98 -1.20
C ALA A 159 6.42 -6.49 -2.30
N THR A 160 5.57 -7.39 -2.82
CA THR A 160 4.54 -7.04 -3.81
C THR A 160 3.53 -6.04 -3.23
N ARG A 161 3.08 -6.27 -1.99
CA ARG A 161 2.19 -5.34 -1.27
C ARG A 161 2.86 -3.98 -1.05
N LYS A 162 4.14 -3.94 -0.65
CA LYS A 162 4.92 -2.69 -0.48
C LYS A 162 4.98 -1.90 -1.80
N ALA A 163 5.33 -2.58 -2.90
CA ALA A 163 5.44 -1.95 -4.22
C ALA A 163 4.12 -1.35 -4.72
N ALA A 164 2.98 -1.98 -4.41
CA ALA A 164 1.65 -1.51 -4.82
C ALA A 164 1.22 -0.19 -4.15
N LEU A 165 1.89 0.23 -3.06
CA LEU A 165 1.56 1.46 -2.35
C LEU A 165 1.88 2.74 -3.15
N GLY A 166 2.82 2.67 -4.11
CA GLY A 166 3.17 3.81 -4.98
C GLY A 166 3.77 5.02 -4.25
N PHE A 167 4.15 4.87 -2.99
CA PHE A 167 4.62 5.97 -2.12
C PHE A 167 5.94 6.59 -2.60
N GLU A 168 6.83 5.78 -3.16
CA GLU A 168 8.14 6.22 -3.68
C GLU A 168 8.02 7.40 -4.64
N ARG A 169 7.08 7.34 -5.60
CA ARG A 169 6.87 8.42 -6.57
C ARG A 169 6.52 9.74 -5.90
N LEU A 170 5.73 9.69 -4.82
CA LEU A 170 5.24 10.88 -4.12
C LEU A 170 6.34 11.51 -3.27
N LEU A 171 7.27 10.72 -2.72
CA LEU A 171 8.42 11.21 -1.96
C LEU A 171 9.36 12.11 -2.79
N HIS A 172 9.46 11.85 -4.10
CA HIS A 172 10.32 12.62 -5.00
C HIS A 172 9.66 13.87 -5.58
N GLU A 173 8.39 14.13 -5.28
CA GLU A 173 7.67 15.23 -5.91
C GLU A 173 7.97 16.57 -5.22
N PRO A 174 8.58 17.56 -5.91
CA PRO A 174 9.04 18.80 -5.28
C PRO A 174 7.92 19.60 -4.61
N ALA A 175 6.70 19.53 -5.16
CA ALA A 175 5.53 20.21 -4.62
C ALA A 175 5.09 19.66 -3.24
N LEU A 176 5.53 18.45 -2.87
CA LEU A 176 5.15 17.78 -1.63
C LEU A 176 6.18 17.93 -0.51
N GLN A 177 7.39 18.43 -0.79
CA GLN A 177 8.48 18.49 0.21
C GLN A 177 8.09 19.29 1.46
N SER A 178 7.55 20.49 1.29
CA SER A 178 7.09 21.30 2.43
C SER A 178 5.96 20.63 3.21
N HIS A 179 5.09 19.88 2.53
CA HIS A 179 4.02 19.13 3.21
C HIS A 179 4.61 17.96 4.02
N ALA A 180 5.57 17.22 3.45
CA ALA A 180 6.27 16.12 4.10
C ALA A 180 6.96 16.53 5.41
N GLU A 181 7.57 17.72 5.42
CA GLU A 181 8.23 18.28 6.61
C GLU A 181 7.25 18.77 7.68
N SER A 182 6.07 19.24 7.26
CA SER A 182 5.07 19.84 8.16
C SER A 182 4.06 18.84 8.74
N ASN A 183 3.89 17.68 8.09
CA ASN A 183 2.91 16.68 8.48
C ASN A 183 3.58 15.49 9.17
N ALA A 184 3.29 15.32 10.47
CA ALA A 184 3.89 14.27 11.29
C ALA A 184 3.58 12.84 10.79
N ARG A 185 2.40 12.59 10.24
CA ARG A 185 2.04 11.26 9.72
C ARG A 185 2.85 10.93 8.47
N VAL A 186 2.97 11.90 7.57
CA VAL A 186 3.77 11.76 6.35
C VAL A 186 5.25 11.56 6.69
N SER A 187 5.77 12.32 7.66
CA SER A 187 7.14 12.12 8.16
C SER A 187 7.35 10.71 8.72
N ALA A 188 6.43 10.23 9.57
CA ALA A 188 6.50 8.88 10.11
C ALA A 188 6.44 7.81 9.02
N ALA A 189 5.55 7.96 8.04
CA ALA A 189 5.47 7.05 6.89
C ALA A 189 6.77 7.06 6.07
N ARG A 190 7.38 8.22 5.87
CA ARG A 190 8.68 8.37 5.18
C ARG A 190 9.82 7.67 5.92
N GLU A 191 9.86 7.76 7.25
CA GLU A 191 10.84 7.02 8.05
C GLU A 191 10.62 5.52 7.92
N ARG A 192 9.37 5.06 8.05
CA ARG A 192 9.01 3.65 7.92
C ARG A 192 9.31 3.08 6.53
N TRP A 193 9.10 3.87 5.48
CA TRP A 193 9.36 3.46 4.11
C TRP A 193 10.84 3.17 3.82
N GLN A 194 11.74 3.94 4.46
CA GLN A 194 13.20 3.78 4.33
C GLN A 194 13.73 2.49 4.93
N TYR A 195 12.98 1.81 5.80
CA TYR A 195 13.37 0.50 6.29
C TYR A 195 13.19 -0.55 5.19
N GLU A 196 14.26 -1.29 4.95
CA GLU A 196 14.25 -2.41 4.01
C GLU A 196 13.50 -3.60 4.60
N LEU A 197 12.52 -4.09 3.84
CA LEU A 197 11.73 -5.27 4.23
C LEU A 197 12.64 -6.49 4.44
N ALA A 198 13.67 -6.62 3.60
CA ALA A 198 14.65 -7.71 3.69
C ALA A 198 15.38 -7.70 5.03
N ASP A 199 15.78 -6.52 5.52
CA ASP A 199 16.50 -6.38 6.79
C ASP A 199 15.58 -6.70 7.98
N PHE A 200 14.33 -6.26 7.94
CA PHE A 200 13.33 -6.63 8.95
C PHE A 200 13.17 -8.15 9.04
N ILE A 201 12.95 -8.82 7.90
CA ILE A 201 12.75 -10.27 7.84
C ILE A 201 14.01 -11.02 8.29
N ALA A 202 15.18 -10.62 7.80
CA ALA A 202 16.45 -11.22 8.20
C ALA A 202 16.70 -11.07 9.71
N GLY A 203 16.38 -9.92 10.29
CA GLY A 203 16.49 -9.67 11.72
C GLY A 203 15.58 -10.59 12.55
N GLN A 204 14.32 -10.76 12.14
CA GLN A 204 13.38 -11.66 12.82
C GLN A 204 13.85 -13.12 12.75
N ASN A 205 14.25 -13.58 11.57
CA ASN A 205 14.75 -14.95 11.37
C ASN A 205 16.05 -15.19 12.15
N GLN A 206 16.97 -14.23 12.18
CA GLN A 206 18.21 -14.35 12.95
C GLN A 206 17.95 -14.39 14.45
N HIS A 207 17.04 -13.55 14.95
CA HIS A 207 16.65 -13.56 16.36
C HIS A 207 16.06 -14.92 16.75
N LEU A 208 15.08 -15.41 15.98
CA LEU A 208 14.49 -16.72 16.23
C LEU A 208 15.52 -17.83 16.17
N LEU A 209 16.38 -17.82 15.16
CA LEU A 209 17.46 -18.80 15.03
C LEU A 209 18.35 -18.84 16.28
N SER A 210 18.75 -17.67 16.80
CA SER A 210 19.60 -17.60 18.00
C SER A 210 18.89 -18.18 19.23
N VAL A 211 17.61 -17.87 19.42
CA VAL A 211 16.81 -18.37 20.54
C VAL A 211 16.63 -19.88 20.46
N GLU A 212 16.33 -20.41 19.27
CA GLU A 212 16.08 -21.84 19.08
C GLU A 212 17.36 -22.69 19.19
N LEU A 213 18.51 -22.17 18.71
CA LEU A 213 19.79 -22.85 18.87
C LEU A 213 20.19 -22.97 20.35
N GLU A 214 19.96 -21.93 21.14
CA GLU A 214 20.24 -21.95 22.57
C GLU A 214 19.26 -22.85 23.32
N ALA A 215 17.95 -22.71 23.06
CA ALA A 215 16.91 -23.47 23.74
C ALA A 215 16.95 -24.99 23.43
N ASN A 216 17.50 -25.39 22.28
CA ASN A 216 17.56 -26.78 21.84
C ASN A 216 18.99 -27.33 21.77
N ARG A 217 19.95 -26.66 22.42
CA ARG A 217 21.36 -27.06 22.38
C ARG A 217 21.58 -28.53 22.77
N ASP A 218 21.03 -28.95 23.91
CA ASP A 218 21.14 -30.34 24.39
C ASP A 218 20.57 -31.34 23.39
N PHE A 219 19.48 -30.99 22.70
CA PHE A 219 18.90 -31.82 21.66
C PHE A 219 19.85 -31.94 20.46
N PHE A 220 20.42 -30.85 19.98
CA PHE A 220 21.36 -30.88 18.85
C PHE A 220 22.68 -31.61 19.18
N GLU A 221 23.09 -31.63 20.46
CA GLU A 221 24.26 -32.37 20.92
C GLU A 221 24.00 -33.89 21.06
N THR A 222 22.73 -34.31 21.19
CA THR A 222 22.38 -35.71 21.56
C THR A 222 21.48 -36.45 20.57
N VAL A 223 20.86 -35.75 19.61
CA VAL A 223 19.90 -36.33 18.65
C VAL A 223 20.50 -37.45 17.79
N GLU A 224 21.81 -37.43 17.59
CA GLU A 224 22.56 -38.39 16.78
C GLU A 224 23.76 -38.94 17.56
N LYS A 225 24.44 -39.96 17.00
CA LYS A 225 25.64 -40.53 17.62
C LYS A 225 26.76 -39.50 17.81
N SER A 226 26.76 -38.43 17.03
CA SER A 226 27.69 -37.30 17.16
C SER A 226 26.90 -36.00 17.15
N PRO A 227 27.33 -34.97 17.93
CA PRO A 227 26.70 -33.66 17.92
C PRO A 227 26.60 -33.09 16.50
N LEU A 228 25.50 -32.37 16.22
CA LEU A 228 25.37 -31.63 14.97
C LEU A 228 26.37 -30.47 14.92
N THR A 229 26.90 -30.19 13.73
CA THR A 229 27.64 -28.95 13.46
C THR A 229 26.70 -27.73 13.51
N ASP A 230 27.27 -26.54 13.73
CA ASP A 230 26.50 -25.29 13.75
C ASP A 230 25.70 -25.10 12.46
N GLU A 231 26.26 -25.42 11.30
CA GLU A 231 25.55 -25.35 10.02
C GLU A 231 24.38 -26.34 9.95
N GLN A 232 24.54 -27.55 10.48
CA GLN A 232 23.46 -28.55 10.51
C GLN A 232 22.35 -28.14 11.48
N ALA A 233 22.68 -27.65 12.67
CA ALA A 233 21.71 -27.15 13.64
C ALA A 233 20.92 -25.95 13.06
N ARG A 234 21.60 -25.02 12.36
CA ARG A 234 20.95 -23.93 11.64
C ARG A 234 20.02 -24.43 10.53
N ALA A 235 20.42 -25.46 9.79
CA ALA A 235 19.59 -26.05 8.74
C ALA A 235 18.34 -26.77 9.29
N VAL A 236 18.45 -27.32 10.51
CA VAL A 236 17.32 -27.92 11.25
C VAL A 236 16.31 -26.85 11.66
N VAL A 237 16.76 -25.71 12.21
CA VAL A 237 15.89 -24.61 12.66
C VAL A 237 15.28 -23.81 11.49
N CYS A 238 15.94 -23.75 10.33
CA CYS A 238 15.43 -23.03 9.17
C CYS A 238 14.30 -23.80 8.48
N PHE A 239 13.04 -23.32 8.60
CA PHE A 239 11.86 -23.91 7.96
C PHE A 239 11.43 -23.19 6.66
N ASP A 240 12.39 -22.64 5.91
CA ASP A 240 12.06 -22.09 4.59
C ASP A 240 11.60 -23.20 3.62
N ASN A 241 10.47 -22.98 2.94
CA ASN A 241 9.77 -23.98 2.13
C ASN A 241 10.58 -24.47 0.92
N ARG A 242 11.68 -23.78 0.57
CA ARG A 242 12.50 -24.06 -0.62
C ARG A 242 13.97 -24.34 -0.32
N MET A 243 14.31 -24.85 0.87
CA MET A 243 15.67 -25.34 1.11
C MET A 243 15.97 -26.62 0.32
N LEU A 244 16.53 -26.46 -0.88
CA LEU A 244 17.30 -27.51 -1.55
C LEU A 244 18.55 -27.74 -0.69
N VAL A 245 18.55 -28.82 0.09
CA VAL A 245 19.74 -29.28 0.79
C VAL A 245 20.79 -29.66 -0.26
N VAL A 246 21.68 -28.73 -0.60
CA VAL A 246 22.87 -29.02 -1.42
C VAL A 246 23.84 -29.79 -0.55
N ALA A 247 23.59 -31.07 -0.38
CA ALA A 247 24.50 -31.95 0.32
C ALA A 247 25.31 -32.75 -0.70
N SER A 248 26.61 -32.50 -0.72
CA SER A 248 27.61 -33.43 -1.24
C SER A 248 27.41 -34.82 -0.60
N ALA A 249 27.63 -35.89 -1.37
CA ALA A 249 27.53 -37.26 -0.87
C ALA A 249 28.45 -37.42 0.36
N GLY A 250 27.88 -37.79 1.52
CA GLY A 250 28.62 -37.97 2.78
C GLY A 250 28.45 -36.90 3.87
N SER A 251 27.70 -35.81 3.66
CA SER A 251 27.64 -34.68 4.61
C SER A 251 26.58 -34.76 5.75
N GLY A 252 25.99 -35.94 6.02
CA GLY A 252 25.00 -36.10 7.10
C GLY A 252 23.54 -35.77 6.76
N LYS A 253 23.14 -35.89 5.47
CA LYS A 253 21.74 -35.66 5.00
C LYS A 253 20.68 -36.33 5.87
N THR A 254 20.86 -37.62 6.17
CA THR A 254 19.91 -38.40 6.97
C THR A 254 19.83 -37.88 8.40
N SER A 255 20.97 -37.62 9.03
CA SER A 255 21.03 -37.05 10.39
C SER A 255 20.38 -35.65 10.47
N THR A 256 20.57 -34.79 9.47
CA THR A 256 19.90 -33.48 9.42
C THR A 256 18.38 -33.63 9.21
N MET A 257 17.93 -34.61 8.42
CA MET A 257 16.49 -34.89 8.24
C MET A 257 15.85 -35.44 9.52
N VAL A 258 16.49 -36.40 10.19
CA VAL A 258 16.03 -36.96 11.47
C VAL A 258 15.96 -35.86 12.53
N ALA A 259 17.01 -35.06 12.65
CA ALA A 259 17.03 -33.94 13.58
C ALA A 259 15.96 -32.89 13.27
N LYS A 260 15.66 -32.64 11.99
CA LYS A 260 14.60 -31.71 11.58
C LYS A 260 13.21 -32.22 11.90
N ALA A 261 12.94 -33.51 11.68
CA ALA A 261 11.69 -34.15 12.09
C ALA A 261 11.53 -34.12 13.62
N GLY A 262 12.58 -34.50 14.36
CA GLY A 262 12.61 -34.45 15.82
C GLY A 262 12.38 -33.04 16.37
N TYR A 263 13.04 -32.04 15.80
CA TYR A 263 12.83 -30.64 16.15
C TYR A 263 11.40 -30.17 15.86
N ALA A 264 10.86 -30.48 14.69
CA ALA A 264 9.51 -30.08 14.29
C ALA A 264 8.43 -30.67 15.23
N LEU A 265 8.60 -31.93 15.66
CA LEU A 265 7.74 -32.56 16.65
C LEU A 265 7.86 -31.87 18.02
N ARG A 266 9.09 -31.58 18.49
CA ARG A 266 9.30 -30.88 19.77
C ARG A 266 8.66 -29.48 19.79
N ARG A 267 8.67 -28.80 18.64
CA ARG A 267 8.10 -27.47 18.46
C ARG A 267 6.63 -27.46 18.05
N ASN A 268 6.01 -28.63 17.91
CA ASN A 268 4.63 -28.79 17.44
C ASN A 268 4.35 -28.06 16.11
N LEU A 269 5.36 -28.01 15.23
CA LEU A 269 5.28 -27.37 13.90
C LEU A 269 4.62 -28.28 12.86
N ILE A 270 4.44 -29.56 13.19
CA ILE A 270 3.76 -30.56 12.37
C ILE A 270 2.60 -31.11 13.21
N PRO A 271 1.35 -31.03 12.73
CA PRO A 271 0.24 -31.78 13.32
C PRO A 271 0.59 -33.28 13.30
N ALA A 272 0.43 -33.99 14.41
CA ALA A 272 0.88 -35.37 14.60
C ALA A 272 0.41 -36.37 13.52
N ASP A 273 -0.60 -36.02 12.71
CA ASP A 273 -1.18 -36.86 11.66
C ASP A 273 -0.43 -36.83 10.30
N ASN A 274 0.60 -35.99 10.13
CA ASN A 274 1.34 -35.85 8.87
C ASN A 274 2.74 -36.48 8.84
N VAL A 275 3.16 -37.16 9.91
CA VAL A 275 4.38 -37.98 9.86
C VAL A 275 3.97 -39.34 9.31
N SER A 276 4.08 -39.54 7.98
CA SER A 276 3.93 -40.86 7.38
C SER A 276 4.84 -41.86 8.09
N ASN A 277 4.23 -42.82 8.79
CA ASN A 277 4.84 -44.12 9.09
C ASN A 277 5.03 -44.84 7.74
N ASP A 278 6.03 -44.45 6.97
CA ASP A 278 6.52 -45.27 5.86
C ASP A 278 7.49 -46.31 6.44
N ASP A 279 6.92 -47.25 7.19
CA ASP A 279 7.55 -48.49 7.62
C ASP A 279 6.49 -49.60 7.60
N GLU A 280 5.88 -49.84 6.44
CA GLU A 280 5.18 -51.12 6.21
C GLU A 280 5.12 -51.52 4.73
N ALA A 281 5.54 -52.76 4.50
CA ALA A 281 5.39 -53.60 3.30
C ALA A 281 6.24 -53.27 2.06
N VAL A 282 7.44 -53.86 2.01
CA VAL A 282 8.02 -54.32 0.74
C VAL A 282 7.21 -55.54 0.30
N ASP A 283 6.22 -55.33 -0.57
CA ASP A 283 5.62 -56.40 -1.39
C ASP A 283 6.34 -56.41 -2.75
N GLU A 284 6.93 -57.55 -3.10
CA GLU A 284 7.68 -57.73 -4.33
C GLU A 284 6.80 -57.49 -5.57
N PRO A 285 7.28 -56.79 -6.61
CA PRO A 285 6.51 -56.58 -7.82
C PRO A 285 6.38 -57.88 -8.63
N ALA A 286 5.15 -58.34 -8.82
CA ALA A 286 4.78 -59.41 -9.73
C ALA A 286 4.96 -59.02 -11.20
N ILE A 287 6.21 -59.04 -11.70
CA ILE A 287 6.52 -58.96 -13.13
C ILE A 287 7.59 -60.00 -13.47
N PHE A 288 7.26 -61.29 -13.39
CA PHE A 288 7.90 -62.36 -14.18
C PHE A 288 7.09 -63.67 -14.05
N ARG A 289 5.91 -63.74 -14.68
CA ARG A 289 5.33 -65.04 -15.08
C ARG A 289 5.78 -65.33 -16.52
N ARG A 290 6.61 -66.36 -16.70
CA ARG A 290 6.85 -66.97 -18.02
C ARG A 290 5.62 -67.79 -18.45
N PRO A 291 5.32 -67.89 -19.75
CA PRO A 291 4.27 -68.78 -20.24
C PRO A 291 4.85 -70.18 -20.54
N GLY A 292 4.09 -71.22 -20.22
CA GLY A 292 4.08 -72.49 -20.95
C GLY A 292 5.15 -73.54 -20.62
N SER A 293 4.62 -74.74 -20.34
CA SER A 293 5.22 -76.09 -20.27
C SER A 293 6.29 -76.36 -19.22
#